data_AF-A0A519PXQ7-F1
#
_entry.id   AF-A0A519PXQ7-F1
#
_cell.length_a   1.000
_cell.length_b   1.000
_cell.length_c   1.000
_cell.angle_alpha   90.00
_cell.angle_beta   90.00
_cell.angle_gamma   90.00
#
_symmetry.space_group_name_H-M   'P 1'
#
loop_
_entity.id
_entity.type
_entity.pdbx_description
1 polymer ?
#
loop_
_entity_poly.entity_id
_entity_poly.type
_entity_poly.pdbx_seq_one_letter_code
_entity_poly.pdbx_strand_id
1 'polypeptide(L)'
;YPHLEAELRLMPGAAEAVQRLNRAGYLAVIVTNQSGVARGLFTLDQMHAFNTALVRRMAAKGARIGAVYACPYHAEAKDPQWLHPDHPDRKPNPGMILRAADEHGIDLAKSFMIGDQPTDMEAARRAGIPGFRFDGGDLDLFVRELLGG
;
A
#
# COMPACT_ATOMS: atom_id res chain seq x y z
N TYR A 1 3.30 1.29 15.20
CA TYR A 1 2.72 0.45 14.14
C TYR A 1 1.23 0.40 14.35
N PRO A 2 0.43 1.07 13.52
CA PRO A 2 -1.02 1.01 13.65
C PRO A 2 -1.48 -0.41 13.30
N HIS A 3 -2.15 -1.06 14.23
CA HIS A 3 -2.65 -2.44 14.10
C HIS A 3 -4.00 -2.62 14.79
N LEU A 4 -4.46 -1.60 15.53
CA LEU A 4 -5.78 -1.55 16.13
C LEU A 4 -6.69 -0.66 15.29
N GLU A 5 -7.91 -1.12 15.03
CA GLU A 5 -8.90 -0.34 14.28
C GLU A 5 -9.19 1.01 14.97
N ALA A 6 -9.19 1.06 16.30
CA ALA A 6 -9.41 2.31 17.06
C ALA A 6 -8.37 3.39 16.76
N GLU A 7 -7.16 3.00 16.36
CA GLU A 7 -6.04 3.90 16.03
C GLU A 7 -6.02 4.29 14.55
N LEU A 8 -6.77 3.59 13.70
CA LEU A 8 -6.82 3.87 12.27
C LEU A 8 -7.34 5.30 12.05
N ARG A 9 -6.55 6.12 11.35
CA ARG A 9 -6.90 7.47 10.92
C ARG A 9 -6.58 7.57 9.44
N LEU A 10 -7.57 8.00 8.65
CA LEU A 10 -7.32 8.31 7.24
C LEU A 10 -6.67 9.69 7.17
N MET A 11 -5.64 9.82 6.36
CA MET A 11 -5.07 11.13 6.05
C MET A 11 -6.06 12.00 5.28
N PRO A 12 -5.91 13.34 5.31
CA PRO A 12 -6.75 14.24 4.54
C PRO A 12 -6.79 13.86 3.06
N GLY A 13 -7.98 13.88 2.47
CA GLY A 13 -8.20 13.56 1.06
C GLY A 13 -8.02 12.09 0.65
N ALA A 14 -7.70 11.17 1.57
CA ALA A 14 -7.38 9.79 1.16
C ALA A 14 -8.51 9.10 0.40
N ALA A 15 -9.74 9.22 0.90
CA ALA A 15 -10.90 8.57 0.27
C ALA A 15 -11.26 9.28 -1.05
N GLU A 16 -11.16 10.60 -1.08
CA GLU A 16 -11.44 11.44 -2.24
C GLU A 16 -10.44 11.16 -3.38
N ALA A 17 -9.16 11.00 -3.05
CA ALA A 17 -8.09 10.64 -3.98
C ALA A 17 -8.36 9.28 -4.63
N VAL A 18 -8.68 8.26 -3.82
CA VAL A 18 -9.00 6.92 -4.35
C VAL A 18 -10.27 6.95 -5.19
N GLN A 19 -11.31 7.68 -4.77
CA GLN A 19 -12.51 7.86 -5.58
C GLN A 19 -12.20 8.49 -6.94
N ARG A 20 -11.32 9.50 -6.98
CA ARG A 20 -10.88 10.14 -8.22
C ARG A 20 -10.19 9.14 -9.14
N LEU A 21 -9.25 8.37 -8.61
CA LEU A 21 -8.57 7.30 -9.34
C LEU A 21 -9.57 6.25 -9.86
N ASN A 22 -10.51 5.83 -9.01
CA ASN A 22 -11.56 4.88 -9.42
C ASN A 22 -12.43 5.44 -10.56
N ARG A 23 -12.78 6.73 -10.53
CA ARG A 23 -13.57 7.39 -11.60
C ARG A 23 -12.78 7.57 -12.89
N ALA A 24 -11.46 7.73 -12.78
CA ALA A 24 -10.55 7.78 -13.92
C ALA A 24 -10.21 6.38 -14.50
N GLY A 25 -10.80 5.31 -13.95
CA GLY A 25 -10.63 3.94 -14.44
C GLY A 25 -9.45 3.18 -13.82
N TYR A 26 -8.75 3.75 -12.84
CA TYR A 26 -7.67 3.07 -12.14
C TYR A 26 -8.21 2.07 -11.10
N LEU A 27 -7.57 0.91 -11.04
CA LEU A 27 -7.65 -0.02 -9.92
C LEU A 27 -6.73 0.47 -8.80
N ALA A 28 -7.29 0.85 -7.66
CA ALA A 28 -6.49 1.25 -6.49
C ALA A 28 -6.06 0.01 -5.70
N VAL A 29 -4.75 -0.21 -5.58
CA VAL A 29 -4.15 -1.32 -4.81
C VAL A 29 -3.27 -0.76 -3.71
N ILE A 30 -3.32 -1.35 -2.52
CA ILE A 30 -2.43 -1.02 -1.41
C ILE A 30 -1.28 -2.04 -1.37
N VAL A 31 -0.04 -1.55 -1.35
CA VAL A 31 1.16 -2.36 -1.10
C VAL A 31 1.90 -1.83 0.13
N THR A 32 2.03 -2.64 1.19
CA THR A 32 2.48 -2.16 2.51
C THR A 32 3.50 -3.08 3.19
N ASN A 33 4.53 -2.49 3.81
CA ASN A 33 5.45 -3.21 4.68
C ASN A 33 4.89 -3.21 6.11
N GLN A 34 4.46 -4.35 6.64
CA GLN A 34 3.90 -4.48 8.00
C GLN A 34 4.76 -5.40 8.87
N SER A 35 6.03 -5.01 9.06
CA SER A 35 7.03 -5.80 9.83
C SER A 35 6.73 -5.94 11.33
N GLY A 36 5.65 -5.34 11.83
CA GLY A 36 5.27 -5.49 13.22
C GLY A 36 4.90 -6.93 13.59
N VAL A 37 4.46 -7.73 12.61
CA VAL A 37 4.29 -9.19 12.77
C VAL A 37 5.63 -9.86 13.05
N ALA A 38 6.62 -9.70 12.17
CA ALA A 38 7.97 -10.25 12.38
C ALA A 38 8.64 -9.77 13.69
N ARG A 39 8.33 -8.55 14.13
CA ARG A 39 8.86 -7.96 15.38
C ARG A 39 8.10 -8.40 16.63
N GLY A 40 7.04 -9.20 16.49
CA GLY A 40 6.21 -9.69 17.60
C GLY A 40 5.39 -8.60 18.28
N LEU A 41 5.01 -7.54 17.55
CA LEU A 41 4.22 -6.43 18.07
C LEU A 41 2.71 -6.69 17.96
N PHE A 42 2.29 -7.46 16.97
CA PHE A 42 0.92 -7.90 16.74
C PHE A 42 0.92 -9.17 15.88
N THR A 43 -0.20 -9.91 15.90
CA THR A 43 -0.35 -11.16 15.14
C THR A 43 -0.67 -10.90 13.67
N LEU A 44 -0.52 -11.94 12.85
CA LEU A 44 -0.95 -11.90 11.45
C LEU A 44 -2.45 -11.60 11.34
N ASP A 45 -3.28 -12.18 12.21
CA ASP A 45 -4.73 -11.93 12.23
C ASP A 45 -5.06 -10.47 12.55
N GLN A 46 -4.33 -9.85 13.49
CA GLN A 46 -4.49 -8.42 13.80
C GLN A 46 -4.11 -7.55 12.60
N MET A 47 -3.05 -7.92 11.87
CA MET A 47 -2.66 -7.26 10.62
C MET A 47 -3.79 -7.34 9.58
N HIS A 48 -4.36 -8.53 9.37
CA HIS A 48 -5.48 -8.73 8.44
C HIS A 48 -6.71 -7.95 8.87
N ALA A 49 -7.11 -8.02 10.15
CA ALA A 49 -8.24 -7.28 10.68
C ALA A 49 -8.08 -5.77 10.50
N PHE A 50 -6.88 -5.23 10.73
CA PHE A 50 -6.58 -3.83 10.49
C PHE A 50 -6.75 -3.43 9.02
N ASN A 51 -6.23 -4.24 8.10
CA ASN A 51 -6.36 -3.99 6.66
C ASN A 51 -7.82 -4.10 6.20
N THR A 52 -8.59 -5.07 6.71
CA THR A 52 -10.04 -5.17 6.46
C THR A 52 -10.78 -3.93 6.97
N ALA A 53 -10.45 -3.44 8.17
CA ALA A 53 -11.04 -2.22 8.72
C ALA A 53 -10.71 -0.99 7.86
N LEU A 54 -9.47 -0.88 7.37
CA LEU A 54 -9.05 0.16 6.44
C LEU A 54 -9.90 0.15 5.17
N VAL A 55 -9.99 -0.99 4.49
CA VAL A 55 -10.79 -1.14 3.27
C VAL A 55 -12.26 -0.79 3.54
N ARG A 56 -12.82 -1.26 4.65
CA ARG A 56 -14.20 -0.94 5.05
C ARG A 56 -14.42 0.55 5.23
N ARG A 57 -13.50 1.27 5.89
CA ARG A 57 -13.62 2.73 6.10
C ARG A 57 -13.47 3.53 4.81
N MET A 58 -12.62 3.08 3.90
CA MET A 58 -12.52 3.65 2.56
C MET A 58 -13.84 3.45 1.80
N ALA A 59 -14.37 2.23 1.81
CA ALA A 59 -15.62 1.88 1.14
C ALA A 59 -16.83 2.65 1.67
N ALA A 60 -16.90 2.87 2.99
CA ALA A 60 -17.94 3.69 3.63
C ALA A 60 -17.94 5.16 3.16
N LYS A 61 -16.82 5.63 2.57
CA LYS A 61 -16.68 6.95 1.95
C LYS A 61 -16.76 6.91 0.42
N GLY A 62 -17.12 5.77 -0.18
CA GLY A 62 -17.22 5.59 -1.64
C GLY A 62 -15.89 5.26 -2.34
N ALA A 63 -14.80 5.13 -1.60
CA ALA A 63 -13.48 4.79 -2.14
C ALA A 63 -13.30 3.28 -2.23
N ARG A 64 -13.04 2.76 -3.44
CA ARG A 64 -12.86 1.32 -3.67
C ARG A 64 -11.38 0.96 -3.76
N ILE A 65 -10.94 0.17 -2.79
CA ILE A 65 -9.64 -0.51 -2.84
C ILE A 65 -9.87 -1.89 -3.43
N GLY A 66 -9.18 -2.21 -4.52
CA GLY A 66 -9.29 -3.49 -5.22
C GLY A 66 -8.58 -4.63 -4.51
N ALA A 67 -7.40 -4.34 -3.95
CA ALA A 67 -6.60 -5.33 -3.24
C ALA A 67 -5.64 -4.69 -2.23
N VAL A 68 -5.21 -5.49 -1.25
CA VAL A 68 -4.19 -5.13 -0.27
C VAL A 68 -3.15 -6.24 -0.22
N TYR A 69 -1.91 -5.88 -0.52
CA TYR A 69 -0.73 -6.72 -0.36
C TYR A 69 0.09 -6.19 0.80
N ALA A 70 0.38 -7.07 1.76
CA ALA A 70 1.11 -6.72 2.97
C ALA A 70 2.27 -7.70 3.18
N CYS A 71 3.47 -7.18 3.42
CA CYS A 71 4.63 -7.99 3.73
C CYS A 71 4.92 -8.00 5.26
N PRO A 72 4.75 -9.14 5.95
CA PRO A 72 5.05 -9.26 7.38
C PRO A 72 6.54 -9.53 7.66
N TYR A 73 7.28 -10.06 6.69
CA TYR A 73 8.66 -10.54 6.84
C TYR A 73 9.68 -9.43 7.15
N HIS A 74 10.73 -9.79 7.89
CA HIS A 74 11.83 -8.88 8.25
C HIS A 74 13.14 -9.66 8.47
N ALA A 75 14.28 -9.01 8.22
CA ALA A 75 15.63 -9.57 8.42
C ALA A 75 16.00 -9.81 9.90
N GLU A 76 15.24 -9.20 10.82
CA GLU A 76 15.44 -9.24 12.26
C GLU A 76 14.18 -9.77 12.96
N ALA A 77 13.50 -10.73 12.33
CA ALA A 77 12.29 -11.30 12.92
C ALA A 77 12.62 -12.04 14.22
N LYS A 78 11.74 -11.91 15.22
CA LYS A 78 11.86 -12.65 16.49
C LYS A 78 11.48 -14.12 16.34
N ASP A 79 10.50 -14.38 15.47
CA ASP A 79 10.04 -15.71 15.13
C ASP A 79 10.66 -16.13 13.78
N PRO A 80 11.35 -17.30 13.71
CA PRO A 80 11.93 -17.82 12.48
C PRO A 80 10.95 -17.92 11.32
N GLN A 81 9.64 -18.11 11.57
CA GLN A 81 8.64 -18.21 10.50
C GLN A 81 8.53 -16.92 9.67
N TRP A 82 8.88 -15.77 10.26
CA TRP A 82 8.84 -14.46 9.60
C TRP A 82 10.23 -13.92 9.24
N LEU A 83 11.29 -14.69 9.51
CA LEU A 83 12.67 -14.30 9.25
C LEU A 83 12.98 -14.43 7.76
N HIS A 84 13.19 -13.31 7.10
CA HIS A 84 13.69 -13.30 5.72
C HIS A 84 14.51 -12.04 5.48
N PRO A 85 15.79 -12.17 5.05
CA PRO A 85 16.69 -11.02 4.91
C PRO A 85 16.26 -10.06 3.79
N ASP A 86 15.74 -10.60 2.68
CA ASP A 86 15.39 -9.81 1.49
C ASP A 86 14.13 -10.37 0.79
N HIS A 87 12.99 -10.33 1.49
CA HIS A 87 11.77 -10.96 0.97
C HIS A 87 11.30 -10.26 -0.31
N PRO A 88 10.90 -10.98 -1.39
CA PRO A 88 10.49 -10.35 -2.66
C PRO A 88 9.33 -9.35 -2.51
N ASP A 89 8.41 -9.60 -1.59
CA ASP A 89 7.30 -8.69 -1.29
C ASP A 89 7.66 -7.53 -0.37
N ARG A 90 8.84 -7.52 0.24
CA ARG A 90 9.25 -6.44 1.14
C ARG A 90 9.84 -5.30 0.32
N LYS A 91 9.17 -4.14 0.28
CA LYS A 91 9.73 -2.93 -0.34
C LYS A 91 11.10 -2.62 0.30
N PRO A 92 12.17 -2.37 -0.48
CA PRO A 92 12.16 -1.88 -1.87
C PRO A 92 11.98 -2.94 -2.97
N ASN A 93 11.82 -4.22 -2.66
CA ASN A 93 11.53 -5.20 -3.71
C ASN A 93 10.13 -5.00 -4.31
N PRO A 94 9.95 -5.26 -5.61
CA PRO A 94 8.71 -4.96 -6.32
C PRO A 94 7.66 -6.07 -6.23
N GLY A 95 7.88 -7.13 -5.44
CA GLY A 95 7.07 -8.36 -5.48
C GLY A 95 5.57 -8.11 -5.29
N MET A 96 5.18 -7.27 -4.33
CA MET A 96 3.77 -6.92 -4.13
C MET A 96 3.14 -6.22 -5.35
N ILE A 97 3.90 -5.38 -6.05
CA ILE A 97 3.43 -4.67 -7.25
C ILE A 97 3.27 -5.65 -8.41
N LEU A 98 4.28 -6.50 -8.64
CA LEU A 98 4.27 -7.47 -9.72
C LEU A 98 3.17 -8.53 -9.53
N ARG A 99 2.98 -8.99 -8.29
CA ARG A 99 1.87 -9.90 -7.94
C ARG A 99 0.52 -9.25 -8.16
N ALA A 100 0.33 -8.00 -7.74
CA ALA A 100 -0.91 -7.28 -8.00
C ALA A 100 -1.19 -7.17 -9.51
N ALA A 101 -0.15 -6.95 -10.32
CA ALA A 101 -0.30 -6.86 -11.76
C ALA A 101 -0.69 -8.18 -12.41
N ASP A 102 -0.05 -9.28 -11.99
CA ASP A 102 -0.38 -10.63 -12.47
C ASP A 102 -1.80 -11.05 -12.06
N GLU A 103 -2.13 -10.96 -10.76
CA GLU A 103 -3.41 -11.42 -10.19
C GLU A 103 -4.62 -10.63 -10.71
N HIS A 104 -4.43 -9.36 -11.09
CA HIS A 104 -5.52 -8.48 -11.55
C HIS A 104 -5.43 -8.04 -13.01
N GLY A 105 -4.45 -8.53 -13.78
CA GLY A 105 -4.24 -8.13 -15.17
C GLY A 105 -3.96 -6.63 -15.33
N ILE A 106 -3.19 -6.03 -14.41
CA ILE A 106 -2.87 -4.60 -14.43
C ILE A 106 -1.78 -4.33 -15.47
N ASP A 107 -2.01 -3.35 -16.34
CA ASP A 107 -1.00 -2.82 -17.26
C ASP A 107 -0.02 -1.92 -16.51
N LEU A 108 1.17 -2.43 -16.20
CA LEU A 108 2.22 -1.68 -15.50
C LEU A 108 2.65 -0.43 -16.28
N ALA A 109 2.59 -0.44 -17.61
CA ALA A 109 2.96 0.74 -18.42
C ALA A 109 1.99 1.92 -18.22
N LYS A 110 0.80 1.66 -17.68
CA LYS A 110 -0.22 2.67 -17.33
C LYS A 110 -0.43 2.79 -15.83
N SER A 111 0.49 2.25 -15.04
CA SER A 111 0.42 2.26 -13.58
C SER A 111 1.40 3.25 -13.01
N PHE A 112 1.16 3.67 -11.77
CA PHE A 112 2.11 4.45 -10.99
C PHE A 112 1.94 4.12 -9.51
N MET A 113 2.95 4.45 -8.72
CA MET A 113 2.93 4.29 -7.26
C MET A 113 2.95 5.64 -6.58
N ILE A 114 2.14 5.80 -5.53
CA ILE A 114 2.22 6.92 -4.59
C ILE A 114 2.70 6.36 -3.25
N GLY A 115 3.71 6.99 -2.65
CA GLY A 115 4.25 6.58 -1.34
C GLY A 115 5.10 7.66 -0.69
N ASP A 116 5.32 7.56 0.61
CA ASP A 116 6.05 8.56 1.40
C ASP A 116 7.51 8.14 1.66
N GLN A 117 7.84 6.86 1.49
CA GLN A 117 9.15 6.33 1.82
C GLN A 117 10.06 6.23 0.60
N PRO A 118 11.39 6.41 0.75
CA PRO A 118 12.34 6.09 -0.32
C PRO A 118 12.23 4.65 -0.84
N THR A 119 11.83 3.71 0.03
CA THR A 119 11.61 2.31 -0.36
C THR A 119 10.41 2.13 -1.30
N ASP A 120 9.42 3.03 -1.26
CA ASP A 120 8.31 3.05 -2.21
C ASP A 120 8.79 3.43 -3.60
N MET A 121 9.57 4.52 -3.68
CA MET A 121 10.10 5.01 -4.95
C MET A 121 11.03 3.99 -5.60
N GLU A 122 11.85 3.31 -4.81
CA GLU A 122 12.70 2.24 -5.30
C GLU A 122 11.89 1.01 -5.75
N ALA A 123 10.83 0.63 -5.03
CA ALA A 123 9.95 -0.46 -5.45
C ALA A 123 9.25 -0.14 -6.77
N ALA A 124 8.75 1.09 -6.93
CA ALA A 124 8.17 1.58 -8.18
C ALA A 124 9.18 1.51 -9.33
N ARG A 125 10.40 2.01 -9.12
CA ARG A 125 11.50 1.95 -10.10
C ARG A 125 11.83 0.52 -10.50
N ARG A 126 11.94 -0.41 -9.54
CA ARG A 126 12.21 -1.84 -9.80
C ARG A 126 11.05 -2.54 -10.51
N ALA A 127 9.81 -2.10 -10.28
CA ALA A 127 8.64 -2.58 -10.99
C ALA A 127 8.48 -1.96 -12.40
N GLY A 128 9.30 -0.96 -12.76
CA GLY A 128 9.22 -0.28 -14.05
C GLY A 128 8.08 0.72 -14.16
N ILE A 129 7.56 1.22 -13.02
CA ILE A 129 6.47 2.20 -13.00
C ILE A 129 6.93 3.54 -12.41
N PRO A 130 6.34 4.68 -12.82
CA PRO A 130 6.55 5.97 -12.16
C PRO A 130 6.24 5.88 -10.66
N GLY A 131 7.14 6.43 -9.84
CA GLY A 131 6.95 6.63 -8.41
C GLY A 131 6.77 8.11 -8.10
N PHE A 132 5.71 8.45 -7.39
CA PHE A 132 5.41 9.80 -6.94
C PHE A 132 5.49 9.87 -5.42
N ARG A 133 6.45 10.66 -4.92
CA ARG A 133 6.65 10.84 -3.50
C ARG A 133 5.59 11.78 -2.92
N PHE A 134 4.94 11.35 -1.84
CA PHE A 134 3.95 12.14 -1.12
C PHE A 134 4.46 12.46 0.29
N ASP A 135 4.80 13.73 0.54
CA ASP A 135 5.40 14.18 1.80
C ASP A 135 4.37 14.68 2.84
N GLY A 136 3.07 14.55 2.54
CA GLY A 136 1.97 14.91 3.45
C GLY A 136 1.02 15.97 2.88
N GLY A 137 0.08 16.43 3.72
CA GLY A 137 -0.99 17.33 3.31
C GLY A 137 -2.27 16.59 2.93
N ASP A 138 -2.90 17.01 1.84
CA ASP A 138 -4.14 16.41 1.32
C ASP A 138 -3.85 15.55 0.09
N LEU A 139 -4.16 14.25 0.19
CA LEU A 139 -3.87 13.29 -0.86
C LEU A 139 -4.73 13.49 -2.11
N ASP A 140 -5.94 14.03 -2.00
CA ASP A 140 -6.78 14.30 -3.18
C ASP A 140 -6.24 15.47 -3.97
N LEU A 141 -5.75 16.53 -3.30
CA LEU A 141 -5.08 17.63 -4.00
C LEU A 141 -3.85 17.13 -4.76
N PHE A 142 -3.02 16.29 -4.13
CA PHE A 142 -1.87 15.70 -4.80
C PHE A 142 -2.27 14.85 -6.02
N VAL A 143 -3.28 13.99 -5.90
CA VAL A 143 -3.75 13.18 -7.03
C VAL A 143 -4.40 14.02 -8.13
N ARG A 144 -5.07 15.14 -7.79
CA ARG A 144 -5.60 16.07 -8.80
C ARG A 144 -4.48 16.63 -9.67
N GLU A 145 -3.39 17.06 -9.05
CA GLU A 145 -2.22 17.60 -9.78
C GLU A 145 -1.58 16.52 -10.66
N LEU A 146 -1.45 15.29 -10.15
CA LEU A 146 -0.92 14.16 -10.91
C LEU A 146 -1.76 13.79 -12.14
N LEU A 147 -3.09 13.88 -12.05
CA LEU A 147 -3.99 13.53 -13.16
C LEU A 147 -4.27 14.69 -14.13
N GLY A 148 -4.01 15.93 -13.69
CA GLY A 148 -4.24 17.15 -14.47
C GLY A 148 -3.01 17.68 -15.19
N GLY A 149 -1.85 17.04 -15.02
CA GLY A 149 -0.62 17.29 -15.76
C GLY A 149 -0.55 16.58 -17.11
#